data_AF-A0A920Q1D8-F1
#
_entry.id   AF-A0A920Q1D8-F1
#
_cell.length_a   1.000
_cell.length_b   1.000
_cell.length_c   1.000
_cell.angle_alpha   90.00
_cell.angle_beta   90.00
_cell.angle_gamma   90.00
#
_symmetry.space_group_name_H-M   'P 1'
#
loop_
_entity.id
_entity.type
_entity.pdbx_description
1 polymer ?
#
loop_
_entity_poly.entity_id
_entity_poly.type
_entity_poly.pdbx_seq_one_letter_code
_entity_poly.pdbx_strand_id
1 'polypeptide(L)'
;MIAQRLILGRSTNPRSPWPLDVHSQAGRLLQFFEKELQPLFKFEEFELFPRLLEWSTAGAVPWQPLLQDLRHDHMVMRAMIDELSIERDEGAPDRLRTFGAQLRAHIHVEERELFQRIQKECSNEQLATVMQLVSDYADTAEPSCVLEND
;
A
#
# COMPACT_ATOMS: atom_id res chain seq x y z
N MET A 1 -0.52 -2.22 12.44
CA MET A 1 -0.76 -1.75 11.05
C MET A 1 -2.05 -0.93 10.98
N ILE A 2 -2.09 0.13 10.15
CA ILE A 2 -3.27 1.00 10.03
C ILE A 2 -4.51 0.27 9.49
N ALA A 3 -4.33 -0.66 8.54
CA ALA A 3 -5.41 -1.47 7.97
C ALA A 3 -6.26 -2.16 9.05
N GLN A 4 -5.61 -2.79 10.04
CA GLN A 4 -6.31 -3.45 11.14
C GLN A 4 -7.04 -2.45 12.05
N ARG A 5 -6.46 -1.28 12.30
CA ARG A 5 -7.08 -0.23 13.12
C ARG A 5 -8.34 0.30 12.47
N LEU A 6 -8.33 0.47 11.15
CA LEU A 6 -9.50 0.86 10.35
C LEU A 6 -10.60 -0.22 10.37
N ILE A 7 -10.23 -1.49 10.19
CA ILE A 7 -11.18 -2.61 10.25
C ILE A 7 -11.86 -2.68 11.63
N LEU A 8 -11.10 -2.48 12.71
CA LEU A 8 -11.60 -2.58 14.07
C LEU A 8 -12.27 -1.30 14.58
N GLY A 9 -12.03 -0.16 13.92
CA GLY A 9 -12.39 1.17 14.42
C GLY A 9 -11.67 1.56 15.72
N ARG A 10 -10.58 0.86 16.08
CA ARG A 10 -9.78 1.11 17.29
C ARG A 10 -8.40 0.48 17.17
N SER A 11 -7.46 0.93 18.00
CA SER A 11 -6.21 0.20 18.21
C SER A 11 -6.39 -0.95 19.22
N THR A 12 -5.68 -2.05 19.00
CA THR A 12 -5.54 -3.14 19.98
C THR A 12 -4.45 -2.84 21.03
N ASN A 13 -3.55 -1.90 20.74
CA ASN A 13 -2.59 -1.37 21.71
C ASN A 13 -3.23 -0.19 22.47
N PRO A 14 -3.47 -0.30 23.78
CA PRO A 14 -4.11 0.75 24.57
C PRO A 14 -3.28 2.04 24.70
N ARG A 15 -1.98 2.01 24.37
CA ARG A 15 -1.11 3.20 24.35
C ARG A 15 -1.05 3.90 23.00
N SER A 16 -1.66 3.31 21.98
CA SER A 16 -1.57 3.83 20.62
C SER A 16 -2.29 5.17 20.51
N PRO A 17 -1.74 6.18 19.81
CA PRO A 17 -2.39 7.47 19.58
C PRO A 17 -3.52 7.39 18.54
N TRP A 18 -4.11 6.21 18.33
CA TRP A 18 -5.18 6.02 17.37
C TRP A 18 -6.46 6.73 17.83
N PRO A 19 -7.09 7.59 17.01
CA PRO A 19 -8.27 8.32 17.43
C PRO A 19 -9.48 7.43 17.71
N LEU A 20 -10.34 7.87 18.63
CA LEU A 20 -11.58 7.15 18.98
C LEU A 20 -12.77 7.56 18.13
N ASP A 21 -12.80 8.81 17.65
CA ASP A 21 -13.87 9.33 16.81
C ASP A 21 -13.60 9.08 15.31
N VAL A 22 -14.67 8.87 14.57
CA VAL A 22 -14.61 8.49 13.15
C VAL A 22 -13.98 9.58 12.26
N HIS A 23 -14.18 10.85 12.59
CA HIS A 23 -13.64 11.97 11.80
C HIS A 23 -12.12 12.05 11.91
N SER A 24 -11.59 11.93 13.12
CA SER A 24 -10.15 11.90 13.34
C SER A 24 -9.53 10.63 12.76
N GLN A 25 -10.22 9.49 12.77
CA GLN A 25 -9.77 8.29 12.07
C GLN A 25 -9.69 8.49 10.56
N ALA A 26 -10.70 9.13 9.96
CA ALA A 26 -10.69 9.49 8.55
C ALA A 26 -9.55 10.47 8.23
N GLY A 27 -9.36 11.51 9.04
CA GLY A 27 -8.23 12.43 8.89
C GLY A 27 -6.87 11.73 8.98
N ARG A 28 -6.73 10.74 9.88
CA ARG A 28 -5.52 9.93 10.00
C ARG A 28 -5.29 9.05 8.77
N LEU A 29 -6.34 8.48 8.20
CA LEU A 29 -6.26 7.73 6.95
C LEU A 29 -5.89 8.63 5.77
N LEU A 30 -6.52 9.80 5.61
CA LEU A 30 -6.21 10.74 4.53
C LEU A 30 -4.74 11.18 4.59
N GLN A 31 -4.25 11.51 5.78
CA GLN A 31 -2.84 11.87 5.98
C GLN A 31 -1.90 10.70 5.66
N PHE A 32 -2.22 9.49 6.13
CA PHE A 32 -1.43 8.29 5.82
C PHE A 32 -1.41 8.00 4.31
N PHE A 33 -2.56 8.13 3.66
CA PHE A 33 -2.67 7.90 2.22
C PHE A 33 -1.81 8.89 1.43
N GLU A 34 -1.92 10.19 1.74
CA GLU A 34 -1.16 11.24 1.06
C GLU A 34 0.35 11.09 1.25
N LYS A 35 0.79 10.76 2.47
CA LYS A 35 2.21 10.74 2.82
C LYS A 35 2.91 9.42 2.51
N GLU A 36 2.19 8.30 2.53
CA GLU A 36 2.80 6.97 2.46
C GLU A 36 2.31 6.20 1.23
N LEU A 37 1.01 5.95 1.14
CA LEU A 37 0.46 5.05 0.11
C LEU A 37 0.55 5.67 -1.29
N GLN A 38 0.18 6.94 -1.44
CA GLN A 38 0.16 7.57 -2.76
C GLN A 38 1.55 7.70 -3.37
N PRO A 39 2.61 8.09 -2.62
CA PRO A 39 3.99 8.01 -3.12
C PRO A 39 4.42 6.58 -3.45
N LEU A 40 4.12 5.61 -2.59
CA LEU A 40 4.48 4.20 -2.82
C LEU A 40 3.83 3.65 -4.09
N PHE A 41 2.52 3.84 -4.26
CA PHE A 41 1.82 3.40 -5.46
C PHE A 41 2.39 4.04 -6.73
N LYS A 42 2.82 5.31 -6.67
CA LYS A 42 3.48 5.96 -7.81
C LYS A 42 4.82 5.30 -8.12
N PHE A 43 5.65 5.08 -7.11
CA PHE A 43 6.92 4.37 -7.29
C PHE A 43 6.70 2.99 -7.92
N GLU A 44 5.74 2.22 -7.40
CA GLU A 44 5.43 0.91 -7.92
C GLU A 44 4.94 0.95 -9.36
N GLU A 45 3.98 1.84 -9.66
CA GLU A 45 3.37 1.95 -10.98
C GLU A 45 4.27 2.52 -12.06
N PHE A 46 5.17 3.44 -11.70
CA PHE A 46 5.99 4.17 -12.68
C PHE A 46 7.42 3.67 -12.76
N GLU A 47 7.92 2.94 -11.75
CA GLU A 47 9.31 2.49 -11.71
C GLU A 47 9.42 0.98 -11.55
N LEU A 48 8.86 0.40 -10.49
CA LEU A 48 9.02 -1.03 -10.20
C LEU A 48 8.31 -1.93 -11.22
N PHE A 49 7.00 -1.72 -11.43
CA PHE A 49 6.19 -2.57 -12.30
C PHE A 49 6.67 -2.53 -13.75
N PRO A 50 7.00 -1.36 -14.36
CA PRO A 50 7.60 -1.32 -15.68
C PRO A 50 8.90 -2.14 -15.76
N ARG A 51 9.76 -2.05 -14.73
CA ARG A 51 11.00 -2.81 -14.71
C ARG A 51 10.76 -4.33 -14.70
N LEU A 52 9.80 -4.80 -13.91
CA LEU A 52 9.44 -6.22 -13.87
C LEU A 52 8.92 -6.73 -15.23
N LEU A 53 8.17 -5.89 -15.96
CA LEU A 53 7.65 -6.23 -17.30
C LEU A 53 8.73 -6.37 -18.38
N GLU A 54 9.91 -5.78 -18.19
CA GLU A 54 11.05 -5.92 -19.12
C GLU A 54 11.69 -7.33 -19.05
N TRP A 55 11.46 -8.06 -17.97
CA TRP A 55 12.13 -9.32 -17.69
C TRP A 55 11.33 -10.52 -18.17
N SER A 56 11.90 -11.29 -19.11
CA SER A 56 11.30 -12.55 -19.53
C SER A 56 11.40 -13.57 -18.40
N THR A 57 10.27 -14.14 -17.99
CA THR A 57 10.26 -15.26 -17.07
C THR A 57 10.41 -16.57 -17.84
N ALA A 58 11.62 -17.11 -17.90
CA ALA A 58 11.86 -18.43 -18.48
C ALA A 58 11.16 -19.50 -17.61
N GLY A 59 9.92 -19.85 -17.95
CA GLY A 59 9.15 -20.91 -17.29
C GLY A 59 8.24 -20.47 -16.14
N ALA A 60 8.11 -19.17 -15.85
CA ALA A 60 7.17 -18.67 -14.83
C ALA A 60 6.00 -17.91 -15.45
N VAL A 61 4.90 -17.82 -14.70
CA VAL A 61 3.67 -17.09 -15.06
C VAL A 61 4.04 -15.67 -15.54
N PRO A 62 3.40 -15.07 -16.54
CA PRO A 62 3.71 -13.67 -16.87
C PRO A 62 3.52 -12.73 -15.66
N TRP A 63 4.31 -11.66 -15.56
CA TRP A 63 4.10 -10.63 -14.53
C TRP A 63 2.77 -9.90 -14.70
N GLN A 64 2.32 -9.76 -15.95
CA GLN A 64 1.27 -8.83 -16.33
C GLN A 64 -0.06 -9.00 -15.58
N PRO A 65 -0.63 -10.21 -15.39
CA PRO A 65 -1.88 -10.35 -14.64
C PRO A 65 -1.76 -9.84 -13.20
N LEU A 66 -0.71 -10.27 -12.47
CA LEU A 66 -0.47 -9.83 -11.10
C LEU A 66 -0.30 -8.32 -10.98
N LEU A 67 0.49 -7.72 -11.88
CA LEU A 67 0.71 -6.27 -11.86
C LEU A 67 -0.54 -5.48 -12.26
N GLN A 68 -1.43 -6.05 -13.09
CA GLN A 68 -2.72 -5.44 -13.42
C GLN A 68 -3.67 -5.47 -12.23
N ASP A 69 -3.72 -6.57 -11.49
CA ASP A 69 -4.54 -6.70 -10.28
C ASP A 69 -4.09 -5.70 -9.21
N LEU A 70 -2.78 -5.57 -8.96
CA LEU A 70 -2.24 -4.59 -8.00
C LEU A 70 -2.55 -3.14 -8.42
N ARG A 71 -2.38 -2.80 -9.71
CA ARG A 71 -2.79 -1.48 -10.22
C ARG A 71 -4.27 -1.21 -10.05
N HIS A 72 -5.11 -2.24 -10.24
CA HIS A 72 -6.54 -2.13 -10.02
C HIS A 72 -6.85 -1.84 -8.54
N ASP A 73 -6.19 -2.55 -7.62
CA ASP A 73 -6.31 -2.28 -6.19
C ASP A 73 -5.93 -0.83 -5.83
N HIS A 74 -4.84 -0.31 -6.40
CA HIS A 74 -4.44 1.10 -6.19
C HIS A 74 -5.51 2.08 -6.67
N MET A 75 -6.07 1.84 -7.86
CA MET A 75 -7.15 2.66 -8.41
C MET A 75 -8.39 2.63 -7.52
N VAL A 76 -8.79 1.44 -7.03
CA VAL A 76 -9.91 1.28 -6.11
C VAL A 76 -9.67 2.04 -4.80
N MET A 77 -8.48 1.93 -4.22
CA MET A 77 -8.13 2.66 -2.99
C MET A 77 -8.12 4.18 -3.20
N ARG A 78 -7.64 4.69 -4.34
CA ARG A 78 -7.73 6.12 -4.68
C ARG A 78 -9.18 6.59 -4.75
N ALA A 79 -10.06 5.83 -5.42
CA ALA A 79 -11.48 6.17 -5.49
C ALA A 79 -12.15 6.18 -4.11
N MET A 80 -11.82 5.23 -3.24
CA MET A 80 -12.32 5.21 -1.85
C MET A 80 -11.87 6.44 -1.04
N ILE A 81 -10.65 6.94 -1.27
CA ILE A 81 -10.13 8.15 -0.63
C ILE A 81 -10.86 9.39 -1.14
N ASP A 82 -11.07 9.49 -2.45
CA ASP A 82 -11.85 10.58 -3.05
C ASP A 82 -13.27 10.61 -2.46
N GLU A 83 -13.92 9.45 -2.34
CA GLU A 83 -15.24 9.34 -1.72
C GLU A 83 -15.25 9.70 -0.23
N LEU A 84 -14.21 9.35 0.51
CA LEU A 84 -14.06 9.66 1.92
C LEU A 84 -13.82 11.16 2.16
N SER A 85 -13.14 11.84 1.23
CA SER A 85 -12.84 13.27 1.30
C SER A 85 -14.06 14.18 1.10
N ILE A 86 -15.13 13.64 0.50
CA ILE A 86 -16.42 14.33 0.37
C ILE A 86 -17.16 14.17 1.71
N GLU A 87 -17.12 15.21 2.56
CA GLU A 87 -17.68 15.27 3.93
C GLU A 87 -19.12 14.73 4.05
N ARG A 88 -19.24 13.40 4.15
CA ARG A 88 -20.48 12.69 4.41
C ARG A 88 -20.36 11.94 5.72
N ASP A 89 -21.03 12.42 6.75
CA ASP A 89 -20.98 11.79 8.08
C ASP A 89 -21.62 10.41 8.07
N GLU A 90 -22.66 10.21 7.25
CA GLU A 90 -23.32 8.92 7.11
C GLU A 90 -22.44 7.89 6.40
N GLY A 91 -22.26 6.72 7.02
CA GLY A 91 -21.51 5.58 6.46
C GLY A 91 -19.98 5.70 6.54
N ALA A 92 -19.43 6.74 7.18
CA ALA A 92 -17.98 6.88 7.36
C ALA A 92 -17.32 5.66 8.03
N PRO A 93 -17.87 5.06 9.11
CA PRO A 93 -17.28 3.86 9.71
C PRO A 93 -17.16 2.67 8.75
N ASP A 94 -18.17 2.46 7.90
CA ASP A 94 -18.19 1.35 6.94
C ASP A 94 -17.21 1.59 5.79
N ARG A 95 -17.08 2.84 5.31
CA ARG A 95 -16.05 3.20 4.32
C ARG A 95 -14.64 2.99 4.86
N LEU A 96 -14.36 3.40 6.11
CA LEU A 96 -13.06 3.15 6.76
C LEU A 96 -12.77 1.65 6.89
N ARG A 97 -13.75 0.86 7.34
CA ARG A 97 -13.63 -0.59 7.46
C ARG A 97 -13.33 -1.23 6.10
N THR A 98 -14.03 -0.77 5.06
CA THR A 98 -13.90 -1.29 3.69
C THR A 98 -12.52 -0.97 3.13
N PHE A 99 -12.05 0.27 3.29
CA PHE A 99 -10.69 0.65 2.92
C PHE A 99 -9.65 -0.20 3.65
N GLY A 100 -9.80 -0.37 4.98
CA GLY A 100 -8.89 -1.19 5.77
C GLY A 100 -8.85 -2.65 5.31
N ALA A 101 -9.98 -3.22 4.89
CA ALA A 101 -10.06 -4.56 4.32
C ALA A 101 -9.35 -4.65 2.96
N GLN A 102 -9.58 -3.68 2.07
CA GLN A 102 -8.92 -3.58 0.76
C GLN A 102 -7.40 -3.46 0.91
N LEU A 103 -6.92 -2.53 1.75
CA LEU A 103 -5.49 -2.34 2.00
C LEU A 103 -4.84 -3.61 2.57
N ARG A 104 -5.51 -4.32 3.48
CA ARG A 104 -4.98 -5.58 4.02
C ARG A 104 -4.90 -6.67 2.95
N ALA A 105 -5.90 -6.77 2.07
CA ALA A 105 -5.90 -7.74 0.99
C ALA A 105 -4.76 -7.45 0.00
N HIS A 106 -4.61 -6.19 -0.38
CA HIS A 106 -3.54 -5.69 -1.23
C HIS A 106 -2.15 -6.04 -0.67
N ILE A 107 -1.85 -5.65 0.57
CA ILE A 107 -0.57 -5.96 1.24
C ILE A 107 -0.29 -7.49 1.24
N HIS A 108 -1.31 -8.32 1.46
CA HIS A 108 -1.12 -9.76 1.42
C HIS A 108 -0.72 -10.28 0.02
N VAL A 109 -1.27 -9.71 -1.05
CA VAL A 109 -0.87 -10.08 -2.42
C VAL A 109 0.57 -9.65 -2.67
N GLU A 110 0.95 -8.45 -2.26
CA GLU A 110 2.33 -7.97 -2.38
C GLU A 110 3.32 -8.89 -1.65
N GLU A 111 3.07 -9.14 -0.37
CA GLU A 111 3.95 -9.92 0.50
C GLU A 111 4.06 -11.38 0.07
N ARG A 112 2.94 -12.01 -0.31
CA ARG A 112 2.87 -13.46 -0.55
C ARG A 112 3.09 -13.84 -2.01
N GLU A 113 2.81 -12.93 -2.92
CA GLU A 113 2.93 -13.17 -4.35
C GLU A 113 4.04 -12.32 -4.93
N LEU A 114 3.87 -10.99 -5.04
CA LEU A 114 4.82 -10.13 -5.74
C LEU A 114 6.26 -10.27 -5.21
N PHE A 115 6.47 -10.05 -3.91
CA PHE A 115 7.81 -10.07 -3.33
C PHE A 115 8.41 -11.47 -3.28
N GLN A 116 7.59 -12.50 -3.00
CA GLN A 116 8.03 -13.90 -3.08
C GLN A 116 8.51 -14.26 -4.48
N ARG A 117 7.82 -13.75 -5.48
CA ARG A 117 8.07 -14.04 -6.87
C ARG A 117 9.31 -13.31 -7.38
N ILE A 118 9.49 -12.04 -7.01
CA ILE A 118 10.74 -11.30 -7.21
C ILE A 118 11.91 -12.10 -6.62
N GLN A 119 11.82 -12.53 -5.36
CA GLN A 119 12.90 -13.26 -4.69
C GLN A 119 13.24 -14.62 -5.32
N LYS A 120 12.25 -15.34 -5.85
CA LYS A 120 12.42 -16.71 -6.37
C LYS A 120 12.76 -16.76 -7.85
N GLU A 121 12.25 -15.81 -8.64
CA GLU A 121 12.30 -15.86 -10.10
C GLU A 121 13.29 -14.87 -10.70
N CYS A 122 13.65 -13.79 -10.00
CA CYS A 122 14.64 -12.84 -10.51
C CYS A 122 16.07 -13.39 -10.36
N SER A 123 16.90 -13.14 -11.36
CA SER A 123 18.35 -13.35 -11.26
C SER A 123 18.98 -12.39 -10.24
N ASN A 124 20.22 -12.66 -9.82
CA ASN A 124 20.95 -11.77 -8.92
C ASN A 124 21.10 -10.34 -9.49
N GLU A 125 21.26 -10.21 -10.81
CA GLU A 125 21.36 -8.90 -11.48
C GLU A 125 20.03 -8.14 -11.45
N GLN A 126 18.92 -8.87 -11.66
CA GLN A 126 17.56 -8.31 -11.57
C GLN A 126 17.24 -7.90 -10.12
N LEU A 127 17.58 -8.73 -9.13
CA LEU A 127 17.43 -8.40 -7.72
C LEU A 127 18.24 -7.18 -7.32
N ALA A 128 19.51 -7.07 -7.76
CA ALA A 128 20.32 -5.88 -7.51
C ALA A 128 19.68 -4.62 -8.10
N THR A 129 19.05 -4.74 -9.28
CA THR A 129 18.29 -3.65 -9.90
C THR A 129 17.07 -3.25 -9.06
N VAL A 130 16.28 -4.22 -8.57
CA VAL A 130 15.15 -3.93 -7.66
C VAL A 130 15.64 -3.26 -6.38
N MET A 131 16.71 -3.76 -5.77
CA MET A 131 17.26 -3.19 -4.55
C MET A 131 17.73 -1.75 -4.76
N GLN A 132 18.34 -1.44 -5.90
CA GLN A 132 18.72 -0.07 -6.23
C GLN A 132 17.50 0.84 -6.39
N LEU A 133 16.46 0.41 -7.12
CA LEU A 133 15.21 1.17 -7.26
C LEU A 133 14.57 1.49 -5.90
N VAL A 134 14.51 0.49 -5.01
CA VAL A 134 13.96 0.67 -3.66
C VAL A 134 14.83 1.60 -2.82
N SER A 135 16.15 1.54 -2.95
CA SER A 135 17.08 2.46 -2.26
C SER A 135 16.88 3.90 -2.74
N ASP A 136 16.81 4.11 -4.06
CA ASP A 136 16.61 5.44 -4.64
C ASP A 136 15.26 6.04 -4.22
N TYR A 137 14.20 5.21 -4.16
CA TYR A 137 12.92 5.62 -3.60
C TYR A 137 13.02 5.96 -2.12
N ALA A 138 13.69 5.15 -1.31
CA ALA A 138 13.83 5.39 0.13
C ALA A 138 14.62 6.67 0.44
N ASP A 139 15.60 7.04 -0.40
CA ASP A 139 16.38 8.26 -0.26
C ASP A 139 15.60 9.52 -0.67
N THR A 140 14.60 9.38 -1.54
CA THR A 140 13.74 10.49 -2.01
C THR A 140 12.44 10.63 -1.23
N ALA A 141 11.95 9.54 -0.64
CA ALA A 141 10.90 9.57 0.35
C ALA A 141 11.46 10.32 1.58
N GLU A 142 10.86 11.46 1.93
CA GLU A 142 11.13 12.06 3.24
C GLU A 142 10.97 10.96 4.30
N PRO A 143 11.83 10.91 5.34
CA PRO A 143 11.73 9.88 6.36
C PRO A 143 10.38 9.99 7.07
N SER A 144 9.38 9.30 6.53
CA SER A 144 8.08 9.11 7.15
C SER A 144 8.17 7.92 8.09
N CYS A 145 9.11 8.05 9.03
CA CYS A 145 9.20 7.20 10.19
C CYS A 145 9.13 8.09 11.44
N VAL A 146 8.01 8.82 11.53
CA VAL A 146 7.42 9.20 12.82
C VAL A 146 5.94 8.82 12.79
N LEU A 147 5.65 7.57 12.41
CA LEU A 147 4.64 6.85 13.16
C LEU A 147 5.36 6.40 14.41
N GLU A 148 5.29 7.25 15.45
CA GLU A 148 5.87 7.03 16.77
C GLU A 148 5.83 5.54 17.13
N ASN A 149 7.01 5.00 17.47
CA ASN A 149 7.23 3.64 17.92
C ASN A 149 6.00 3.08 18.67
N ASP A 150 5.32 2.12 18.05
CA ASP A 150 4.32 1.23 18.67
C ASP A 150 4.86 -0.20 18.63
#